data_AF-A0A1B0BI06-F1
#
_entry.id   AF-A0A1B0BI06-F1
#
_cell.length_a   1.000
_cell.length_b   1.000
_cell.length_c   1.000
_cell.angle_alpha   90.00
_cell.angle_beta   90.00
_cell.angle_gamma   90.00
#
_symmetry.space_group_name_H-M   'P 1'
#
loop_
_entity.id
_entity.type
_entity.pdbx_description
1 polymer ?
#
loop_
_entity_poly.entity_id
_entity_poly.type
_entity_poly.pdbx_seq_one_letter_code
_entity_poly.pdbx_strand_id
1 'polypeptide(L)'
;MAFVGDVNDNFIIIDDRAYTEDKILVYNVFLYSIPISIGDDDLNEYFQRYGRIAVLRTRKPSEQDPRYKPTKIGFLNFTDAYAATNVLRKRTHFIKNEPVSVKACDSWHQPNTGQYCSETKMITNDDLTRPTALIFTLNDDCLENICKYLELSDKIQFARACKRFYNVFIMTSKIAYKTLLLDDMRSFTLWQVRQFLEMIGQFVETVKGQIRHKQWMRFAKFFNYYCKNVKSLILYDTVFKARFLRKFLMGMMSLKVLELHCASLNNDCVDILKELPNLRVLRLSLNYDLNGSVLNELPMIEELSLYGSALQPIYLKEICIAMKALRILDVRRCDKLNTMAFRAIAYHCRSLETLKISCYKPRFECIARLPKLKNLELVVETVAMGPELFIELVKHKSDQLESLTLKGEDCINSENVSLICKLKKLKILRCSESNALNNMWLRQLSELSTLEEVDVAGCERITNTGLVDLLRKCRKLKRLNIIRCKQLTEEFILDACNILRVPRRENSLLILAYGSGIDQFAIDRNEIAKCSNFMKLTFDLPQFESRCFDDIDDNHLQPISDQLEEDFF
;
A
#
# COMPACT_ATOMS: atom_id res chain seq x y z
N MET A 1 45.43 -1.76 -2.71
CA MET A 1 44.19 -0.96 -2.82
C MET A 1 43.21 -1.51 -1.81
N ALA A 2 42.87 -0.71 -0.80
CA ALA A 2 42.14 -1.13 0.39
C ALA A 2 40.65 -1.37 0.08
N PHE A 3 40.20 -2.61 0.25
CA PHE A 3 38.80 -2.95 0.50
C PHE A 3 38.62 -3.10 2.01
N VAL A 4 38.21 -2.04 2.71
CA VAL A 4 37.62 -2.17 4.06
C VAL A 4 36.63 -1.02 4.26
N GLY A 5 35.36 -1.33 4.12
CA GLY A 5 34.23 -0.52 4.53
C GLY A 5 33.11 -1.49 4.88
N ASP A 6 33.21 -2.10 6.06
CA ASP A 6 32.22 -3.05 6.55
C ASP A 6 30.89 -2.28 6.83
N VAL A 7 29.83 -2.66 6.13
CA VAL A 7 28.62 -1.85 5.80
C VAL A 7 27.63 -1.65 6.97
N ASN A 8 28.06 -1.83 8.23
CA ASN A 8 27.14 -2.07 9.35
C ASN A 8 27.30 -1.17 10.59
N ASP A 9 28.04 -0.06 10.53
CA ASP A 9 28.09 0.92 11.62
C ASP A 9 27.10 2.07 11.41
N ASN A 10 26.41 2.52 12.47
CA ASN A 10 25.48 3.67 12.45
C ASN A 10 26.21 5.04 12.51
N PHE A 11 27.51 5.04 12.22
CA PHE A 11 28.38 6.20 12.26
C PHE A 11 29.51 6.08 11.22
N ILE A 12 30.12 7.20 10.87
CA ILE A 12 31.29 7.31 10.00
C ILE A 12 32.38 8.11 10.71
N ILE A 13 33.66 7.77 10.48
CA ILE A 13 34.78 8.54 11.01
C ILE A 13 35.35 9.42 9.89
N ILE A 14 35.37 10.73 10.12
CA ILE A 14 35.96 11.73 9.22
C ILE A 14 36.97 12.54 10.05
N ASP A 15 38.21 12.66 9.57
CA ASP A 15 39.27 13.44 10.23
C ASP A 15 39.41 13.15 11.74
N ASP A 16 39.48 11.86 12.08
CA ASP A 16 39.57 11.33 13.45
C ASP A 16 38.41 11.68 14.40
N ARG A 17 37.24 12.02 13.84
CA ARG A 17 36.00 12.23 14.59
C ARG A 17 34.88 11.36 14.07
N ALA A 18 34.16 10.70 14.98
CA ALA A 18 32.97 9.93 14.66
C ALA A 18 31.75 10.84 14.52
N TYR A 19 30.99 10.64 13.44
CA TYR A 19 29.73 11.32 13.15
C TYR A 19 28.65 10.27 12.91
N THR A 20 27.43 10.49 13.40
CA THR A 20 26.28 9.63 13.07
C THR A 20 25.93 9.71 11.58
N GLU A 21 25.03 8.86 11.09
CA GLU A 21 24.50 8.92 9.72
C GLU A 21 23.90 10.29 9.34
N ASP A 22 23.44 11.06 10.33
CA ASP A 22 22.91 12.41 10.17
C ASP A 22 23.98 13.51 10.31
N LYS A 23 25.27 13.15 10.26
CA LYS A 23 26.43 14.05 10.40
C LYS A 23 26.51 14.76 11.76
N ILE A 24 25.99 14.14 12.82
CA ILE A 24 26.06 14.67 14.19
C ILE A 24 27.32 14.12 14.88
N LEU A 25 28.13 15.01 15.45
CA LEU A 25 29.35 14.62 16.16
C LEU A 25 29.02 13.73 17.37
N VAL A 26 29.73 12.61 17.49
CA VAL A 26 29.44 11.59 18.49
C VAL A 26 30.19 11.84 19.80
N TYR A 27 29.43 11.94 20.89
CA TYR A 27 29.92 11.96 22.27
C TYR A 27 29.39 10.77 23.08
N ASN A 28 28.23 10.28 22.68
CA ASN A 28 27.47 9.24 23.36
C ASN A 28 27.68 7.89 22.67
N VAL A 29 28.11 6.91 23.47
CA VAL A 29 28.38 5.54 23.08
C VAL A 29 27.44 4.62 23.85
N PHE A 30 26.76 3.73 23.13
CA PHE A 30 25.91 2.71 23.71
C PHE A 30 26.71 1.43 23.94
N LEU A 31 26.59 0.87 25.13
CA LEU A 31 27.24 -0.37 25.56
C LEU A 31 26.19 -1.48 25.60
N TYR A 32 26.47 -2.63 24.99
CA TYR A 32 25.55 -3.77 24.97
C TYR A 32 26.28 -5.10 25.17
N SER A 33 25.48 -6.12 25.49
CA SER A 33 25.98 -7.45 25.84
C SER A 33 26.96 -7.42 27.02
N ILE A 34 26.76 -6.52 27.99
CA ILE A 34 27.63 -6.38 29.16
C ILE A 34 27.40 -7.58 30.10
N PRO A 35 28.39 -8.43 30.38
CA PRO A 35 28.28 -9.48 31.40
C PRO A 35 27.81 -8.95 32.76
N ILE A 36 26.98 -9.70 33.47
CA ILE A 36 26.46 -9.29 34.80
C ILE A 36 27.58 -9.15 35.84
N SER A 37 28.67 -9.90 35.67
CA SER A 37 29.90 -9.85 36.46
C SER A 37 30.64 -8.51 36.37
N ILE A 38 30.43 -7.73 35.31
CA ILE A 38 31.09 -6.44 35.11
C ILE A 38 30.28 -5.34 35.78
N GLY A 39 30.87 -4.71 36.81
CA GLY A 39 30.27 -3.58 37.53
C GLY A 39 30.42 -2.25 36.81
N ASP A 40 29.76 -1.21 37.30
CA ASP A 40 29.88 0.15 36.76
C ASP A 40 31.28 0.73 37.02
N ASP A 41 31.89 0.37 38.16
CA ASP A 41 33.28 0.75 38.49
C ASP A 41 34.29 0.14 37.51
N ASP A 42 34.08 -1.12 37.08
CA ASP A 42 34.95 -1.80 36.12
C ASP A 42 34.89 -1.12 34.74
N LEU A 43 33.68 -0.73 34.31
CA LEU A 43 33.45 0.01 33.08
C LEU A 43 34.10 1.40 33.16
N ASN A 44 33.92 2.09 34.28
CA ASN A 44 34.50 3.41 34.50
C ASN A 44 36.03 3.35 34.46
N GLU A 45 36.64 2.39 35.17
CA GLU A 45 38.10 2.21 35.22
C GLU A 45 38.71 1.90 33.84
N TYR A 46 37.99 1.11 33.03
CA TYR A 46 38.43 0.76 31.69
C TYR A 46 38.28 1.93 30.70
N PHE A 47 37.08 2.54 30.63
CA PHE A 47 36.78 3.54 29.62
C PHE A 47 37.38 4.92 29.89
N GLN A 48 37.69 5.27 31.15
CA GLN A 48 38.35 6.54 31.48
C GLN A 48 39.75 6.68 30.84
N ARG A 49 40.36 5.57 30.42
CA ARG A 49 41.65 5.54 29.69
C ARG A 49 41.58 6.21 28.32
N TYR A 50 40.38 6.30 27.74
CA TYR A 50 40.15 6.95 26.44
C TYR A 50 39.86 8.45 26.58
N GLY A 51 39.40 8.90 27.75
CA GLY A 51 39.11 10.30 28.05
C GLY A 51 38.15 10.47 29.23
N ARG A 52 37.90 11.73 29.63
CA ARG A 52 37.04 12.05 30.77
C ARG A 52 35.58 11.69 30.47
N ILE A 53 35.06 10.75 31.25
CA ILE A 53 33.66 10.33 31.25
C ILE A 53 32.83 11.38 32.00
N ALA A 54 31.76 11.87 31.37
CA ALA A 54 30.81 12.76 32.02
C ALA A 54 29.64 11.99 32.63
N VAL A 55 29.13 10.95 31.95
CA VAL A 55 28.06 10.10 32.46
C VAL A 55 28.33 8.64 32.07
N LEU A 56 28.18 7.73 33.04
CA LEU A 56 28.10 6.28 32.81
C LEU A 56 26.88 5.75 33.58
N ARG A 57 26.05 4.96 32.92
CA ARG A 57 24.88 4.29 33.53
C ARG A 57 24.72 2.91 32.94
N THR A 58 24.42 1.90 33.76
CA THR A 58 24.01 0.57 33.28
C THR A 58 22.68 0.14 33.87
N ARG A 59 21.98 -0.75 33.17
CA ARG A 59 20.75 -1.39 33.64
C ARG A 59 20.53 -2.75 32.98
N LYS A 60 19.58 -3.53 33.50
CA LYS A 60 19.13 -4.77 32.86
C LYS A 60 18.10 -4.45 31.75
N PRO A 61 18.20 -5.06 30.56
CA PRO A 61 17.13 -5.03 29.55
C PRO A 61 15.79 -5.51 30.10
N SER A 62 14.70 -4.93 29.59
CA SER A 62 13.30 -5.31 29.88
C SER A 62 12.96 -6.71 29.37
N GLU A 63 13.45 -7.06 28.19
CA GLU A 63 13.31 -8.39 27.59
C GLU A 63 14.68 -9.03 27.36
N GLN A 64 14.84 -10.30 27.75
CA GLN A 64 16.04 -11.09 27.48
C GLN A 64 15.63 -12.46 26.96
N ASP A 65 16.30 -12.93 25.90
CA ASP A 65 16.08 -14.26 25.37
C ASP A 65 16.68 -15.30 26.35
N PRO A 66 15.86 -16.18 26.94
CA PRO A 66 16.28 -17.11 27.98
C PRO A 66 17.30 -18.15 27.48
N ARG A 67 17.51 -18.28 26.17
CA ARG A 67 18.53 -19.17 25.60
C ARG A 67 19.96 -18.65 25.76
N TYR A 68 20.13 -17.35 26.03
CA TYR A 68 21.44 -16.71 26.16
C TYR A 68 21.74 -16.33 27.60
N LYS A 69 23.04 -16.22 27.93
CA LYS A 69 23.45 -15.71 29.25
C LYS A 69 22.92 -14.29 29.43
N PRO A 70 22.34 -13.98 30.60
CA PRO A 70 21.75 -12.67 30.81
C PRO A 70 22.84 -11.59 30.86
N THR A 71 22.54 -10.42 30.30
CA THR A 71 23.48 -9.30 30.16
C THR A 71 22.84 -7.98 30.62
N LYS A 72 23.69 -6.97 30.88
CA LYS A 72 23.32 -5.57 31.07
C LYS A 72 23.52 -4.80 29.76
N ILE A 73 22.91 -3.63 29.72
CA ILE A 73 23.10 -2.60 28.71
C ILE A 73 23.52 -1.32 29.41
N GLY A 74 24.18 -0.41 28.71
CA GLY A 74 24.75 0.77 29.31
C GLY A 74 24.89 1.94 28.34
N PHE A 75 25.10 3.09 28.92
CA PHE A 75 25.27 4.36 28.24
C PHE A 75 26.52 5.04 28.78
N LEU A 76 27.34 5.53 27.86
CA LEU A 76 28.61 6.18 28.14
C LEU A 76 28.67 7.52 27.38
N ASN A 77 28.72 8.62 28.10
CA ASN A 77 28.94 9.97 27.55
C ASN A 77 30.35 10.43 27.90
N PHE A 78 31.11 10.80 26.87
CA PHE A 78 32.39 11.49 27.03
C PHE A 78 32.21 13.01 26.97
N THR A 79 33.08 13.72 27.70
CA THR A 79 33.18 15.19 27.60
C THR A 79 33.80 15.66 26.29
N ASP A 80 34.52 14.78 25.58
CA ASP A 80 35.20 15.04 24.32
C ASP A 80 34.85 13.97 23.27
N ALA A 81 34.61 14.39 22.03
CA ALA A 81 34.24 13.52 20.91
C ALA A 81 35.41 12.63 20.46
N TYR A 82 36.67 13.04 20.68
CA TYR A 82 37.83 12.22 20.32
C TYR A 82 37.90 10.93 21.15
N ALA A 83 37.58 11.03 22.45
CA ALA A 83 37.50 9.88 23.35
C ALA A 83 36.44 8.87 22.89
N ALA A 84 35.24 9.36 22.56
CA ALA A 84 34.16 8.53 22.00
C ALA A 84 34.58 7.87 20.69
N THR A 85 35.24 8.63 19.79
CA THR A 85 35.73 8.12 18.52
C THR A 85 36.73 6.98 18.71
N ASN A 86 37.67 7.11 19.64
CA ASN A 86 38.67 6.07 19.90
C ASN A 86 38.10 4.80 20.51
N VAL A 87 37.04 4.91 21.31
CA VAL A 87 36.27 3.74 21.75
C VAL A 87 35.62 3.07 20.54
N LEU A 88 34.93 3.83 19.69
CA LEU A 88 34.19 3.32 18.55
C LEU A 88 35.05 2.69 17.44
N ARG A 89 36.37 2.93 17.42
CA ARG A 89 37.30 2.22 16.52
C ARG A 89 37.35 0.70 16.79
N LYS A 90 36.87 0.25 17.94
CA LYS A 90 36.75 -1.18 18.30
C LYS A 90 35.31 -1.50 18.67
N ARG A 91 34.64 -2.36 17.92
CA ARG A 91 33.25 -2.79 18.23
C ARG A 91 33.13 -3.57 19.53
N THR A 92 34.20 -4.22 20.00
CA THR A 92 34.20 -5.03 21.22
C THR A 92 35.45 -4.75 22.04
N HIS A 93 35.25 -4.50 23.33
CA HIS A 93 36.26 -4.29 24.34
C HIS A 93 36.27 -5.45 25.33
N PHE A 94 37.44 -5.89 25.77
CA PHE A 94 37.57 -6.96 26.76
C PHE A 94 37.89 -6.38 28.13
N ILE A 95 36.99 -6.58 29.09
CA ILE A 95 37.11 -6.09 30.46
C ILE A 95 37.07 -7.33 31.35
N LYS A 96 38.11 -7.54 32.19
CA LYS A 96 38.30 -8.79 32.96
C LYS A 96 38.18 -10.06 32.09
N ASN A 97 38.71 -10.00 30.86
CA ASN A 97 38.61 -11.05 29.82
C ASN A 97 37.19 -11.38 29.33
N GLU A 98 36.18 -10.58 29.65
CA GLU A 98 34.83 -10.73 29.11
C GLU A 98 34.51 -9.63 28.08
N PRO A 99 33.78 -9.97 27.00
CA PRO A 99 33.50 -9.03 25.92
C PRO A 99 32.38 -8.06 26.30
N VAL A 100 32.59 -6.78 26.00
CA VAL A 100 31.60 -5.70 26.06
C VAL A 100 31.56 -5.03 24.69
N SER A 101 30.39 -5.03 24.06
CA SER A 101 30.24 -4.46 22.72
C SER A 101 29.77 -3.01 22.78
N VAL A 102 30.19 -2.21 21.79
CA VAL A 102 29.92 -0.77 21.74
C VAL A 102 29.43 -0.35 20.36
N LYS A 103 28.58 0.68 20.32
CA LYS A 103 28.18 1.38 19.09
C LYS A 103 27.93 2.86 19.39
N ALA A 104 27.85 3.71 18.37
CA ALA A 104 27.43 5.09 18.56
C ALA A 104 25.96 5.11 19.00
N CYS A 105 25.59 6.01 19.93
CA CYS A 105 24.17 6.26 20.19
C CYS A 105 23.50 6.92 18.97
N ASP A 106 22.19 6.73 18.84
CA ASP A 106 21.38 7.35 17.79
C ASP A 106 21.57 8.86 17.73
N SER A 107 21.38 9.43 16.54
CA SER A 107 21.52 10.87 16.29
C SER A 107 20.79 11.73 17.31
N TRP A 108 19.55 11.38 17.70
CA TRP A 108 18.77 12.17 18.67
C TRP A 108 19.17 11.96 20.14
N HIS A 109 20.00 10.97 20.46
CA HIS A 109 20.57 10.80 21.79
C HIS A 109 21.91 11.53 21.94
N GLN A 110 22.53 12.04 20.86
CA GLN A 110 23.75 12.84 20.95
C GLN A 110 23.47 14.23 21.58
N PRO A 111 24.45 14.88 22.23
CA PRO A 111 24.29 16.23 22.75
C PRO A 111 24.04 17.27 21.63
N ASN A 112 23.38 18.38 21.96
CA ASN A 112 23.06 19.51 21.07
C ASN A 112 22.08 19.23 19.91
N THR A 113 21.37 18.10 19.94
CA THR A 113 20.37 17.72 18.92
C THR A 113 19.09 18.58 18.96
N GLY A 114 18.73 19.09 20.15
CA GLY A 114 17.57 19.94 20.40
C GLY A 114 17.79 21.45 20.22
N GLN A 115 19.03 21.92 20.01
CA GLN A 115 19.35 23.35 19.87
C GLN A 115 18.83 23.99 18.57
N TYR A 116 18.28 23.20 17.63
CA TYR A 116 17.65 23.72 16.42
C TYR A 116 16.19 24.20 16.63
N CYS A 117 15.57 23.87 17.77
CA CYS A 117 14.23 24.37 18.16
C CYS A 117 14.31 25.22 19.44
N SER A 118 15.38 25.99 19.64
CA SER A 118 15.35 27.05 20.64
C SER A 118 14.35 28.10 20.18
N GLU A 119 13.45 28.51 21.09
CA GLU A 119 12.52 29.63 20.95
C GLU A 119 13.26 30.83 20.33
N THR A 120 13.21 30.96 19.01
CA THR A 120 13.37 32.27 18.40
C THR A 120 12.15 33.01 18.89
N LYS A 121 12.36 33.87 19.89
CA LYS A 121 11.38 34.84 20.38
C LYS A 121 10.55 35.27 19.18
N MET A 122 9.23 35.11 19.29
CA MET A 122 8.34 35.72 18.32
C MET A 122 8.80 37.16 18.18
N ILE A 123 9.27 37.55 16.99
CA ILE A 123 9.35 38.95 16.64
C ILE A 123 7.89 39.38 16.60
N THR A 124 7.39 39.82 17.76
CA THR A 124 6.11 40.50 17.84
C THR A 124 6.26 41.80 17.06
N ASN A 125 5.16 42.32 16.52
CA ASN A 125 5.17 43.55 15.71
C ASN A 125 5.75 44.80 16.42
N ASP A 126 6.14 44.69 17.70
CA ASP A 126 6.79 45.72 18.51
C ASP A 126 8.32 45.60 18.62
N ASP A 127 8.96 44.53 18.12
CA ASP A 127 10.42 44.45 18.08
C ASP A 127 10.96 45.22 16.86
N LEU A 128 11.48 46.43 17.11
CA LEU A 128 12.08 47.38 16.15
C LEU A 128 13.31 46.86 15.36
N THR A 129 13.62 45.57 15.42
CA THR A 129 14.70 44.95 14.65
C THR A 129 14.14 44.25 13.42
N ARG A 130 14.43 44.80 12.23
CA ARG A 130 14.09 44.18 10.93
C ARG A 130 14.55 42.72 10.89
N PRO A 131 13.73 41.77 10.40
CA PRO A 131 14.17 40.38 10.23
C PRO A 131 15.41 40.34 9.34
N THR A 132 16.48 39.70 9.83
CA THR A 132 17.80 39.66 9.20
C THR A 132 17.86 38.86 7.89
N ALA A 133 16.82 38.08 7.56
CA ALA A 133 16.71 37.33 6.30
C ALA A 133 15.38 37.62 5.57
N LEU A 134 15.45 37.83 4.26
CA LEU A 134 14.31 38.18 3.39
C LEU A 134 13.17 37.15 3.42
N ILE A 135 13.46 35.88 3.73
CA ILE A 135 12.42 34.84 3.80
C ILE A 135 11.36 35.14 4.86
N PHE A 136 11.71 35.85 5.93
CA PHE A 136 10.76 36.18 7.00
C PHE A 136 9.78 37.29 6.62
N THR A 137 10.03 38.05 5.53
CA THR A 137 9.09 39.07 5.04
C THR A 137 7.95 38.48 4.20
N LEU A 138 8.09 37.23 3.75
CA LEU A 138 7.06 36.51 3.00
C LEU A 138 5.88 36.18 3.91
N ASN A 139 4.66 36.13 3.36
CA ASN A 139 3.49 35.61 4.07
C ASN A 139 3.49 34.06 4.08
N ASP A 140 2.57 33.45 4.83
CA ASP A 140 2.53 31.99 4.97
C ASP A 140 2.15 31.29 3.65
N ASP A 141 1.39 31.92 2.75
CA ASP A 141 1.05 31.37 1.43
C ASP A 141 2.30 31.24 0.53
N CYS A 142 3.19 32.23 0.57
CA CYS A 142 4.47 32.17 -0.12
C CYS A 142 5.36 31.06 0.45
N LEU A 143 5.41 30.94 1.79
CA LEU A 143 6.18 29.88 2.46
C LEU A 143 5.64 28.48 2.15
N GLU A 144 4.31 28.31 2.09
CA GLU A 144 3.66 27.08 1.63
C GLU A 144 4.10 26.75 0.20
N ASN A 145 4.04 27.73 -0.71
CA ASN A 145 4.42 27.49 -2.10
C ASN A 145 5.89 27.12 -2.23
N ILE A 146 6.80 27.76 -1.50
CA ILE A 146 8.22 27.36 -1.43
C ILE A 146 8.34 25.91 -0.94
N CYS A 147 7.63 25.57 0.14
CA CYS A 147 7.66 24.22 0.73
C CYS A 147 7.20 23.13 -0.25
N LYS A 148 6.37 23.43 -1.25
CA LYS A 148 5.94 22.46 -2.28
C LYS A 148 7.08 22.03 -3.19
N TYR A 149 8.06 22.90 -3.43
CA TYR A 149 9.21 22.63 -4.31
C TYR A 149 10.39 21.95 -3.61
N LEU A 150 10.35 21.84 -2.27
CA LEU A 150 11.38 21.16 -1.51
C LEU A 150 11.24 19.63 -1.62
N GLU A 151 12.36 18.92 -1.58
CA GLU A 151 12.35 17.47 -1.34
C GLU A 151 11.89 17.15 0.09
N LEU A 152 11.46 15.91 0.35
CA LEU A 152 10.87 15.55 1.65
C LEU A 152 11.85 15.74 2.82
N SER A 153 13.14 15.44 2.61
CA SER A 153 14.21 15.69 3.58
C SER A 153 14.37 17.18 3.90
N ASP A 154 14.34 18.03 2.87
CA ASP A 154 14.45 19.48 3.02
C ASP A 154 13.21 20.10 3.66
N LYS A 155 12.02 19.53 3.43
CA LYS A 155 10.80 19.93 4.16
C LYS A 155 10.93 19.71 5.66
N ILE A 156 11.55 18.60 6.08
CA ILE A 156 11.81 18.33 7.50
C ILE A 156 12.76 19.38 8.08
N GLN A 157 13.85 19.70 7.36
CA GLN A 157 14.79 20.74 7.81
C GLN A 157 14.15 22.12 7.86
N PHE A 158 13.35 22.47 6.85
CA PHE A 158 12.56 23.70 6.82
C PHE A 158 11.65 23.80 8.05
N ALA A 159 10.87 22.74 8.33
CA ALA A 159 9.97 22.70 9.49
C ALA A 159 10.72 22.82 10.82
N ARG A 160 11.96 22.32 10.90
CA ARG A 160 12.80 22.40 12.10
C ARG A 160 13.49 23.74 12.29
N ALA A 161 13.60 24.58 11.26
CA ALA A 161 14.38 25.81 11.34
C ALA A 161 13.75 26.86 12.28
N CYS A 162 12.41 26.93 12.36
CA CYS A 162 11.72 27.78 13.32
C CYS A 162 10.25 27.39 13.51
N LYS A 163 9.61 27.87 14.58
CA LYS A 163 8.21 27.57 14.90
C LYS A 163 7.22 27.99 13.80
N ARG A 164 7.49 29.10 13.09
CA ARG A 164 6.63 29.56 11.99
C ARG A 164 6.66 28.57 10.83
N PHE A 165 7.83 28.11 10.43
CA PHE A 165 7.98 27.15 9.33
C PHE A 165 7.41 25.79 9.69
N TYR A 166 7.57 25.36 10.95
CA TYR A 166 6.87 24.19 11.49
C TYR A 166 5.36 24.29 11.30
N ASN A 167 4.75 25.42 11.70
CA ASN A 167 3.30 25.61 11.60
C ASN A 167 2.82 25.59 10.14
N VAL A 168 3.54 26.25 9.22
CA VAL A 168 3.24 26.23 7.77
C VAL A 168 3.31 24.80 7.22
N PHE A 169 4.36 24.05 7.57
CA PHE A 169 4.52 22.66 7.16
C PHE A 169 3.39 21.76 7.70
N ILE A 170 3.00 21.92 8.97
CA ILE A 170 1.91 21.15 9.57
C ILE A 170 0.57 21.45 8.91
N MET A 171 0.28 22.72 8.62
CA MET A 171 -0.98 23.12 7.98
C MET A 171 -1.17 22.47 6.61
N THR A 172 -0.11 22.45 5.80
CA THR A 172 -0.11 21.83 4.47
C THR A 172 -0.13 20.30 4.54
N SER A 173 0.57 19.73 5.52
CA SER A 173 0.70 18.28 5.72
C SER A 173 -0.62 17.57 6.02
N LYS A 174 -1.59 18.24 6.64
CA LYS A 174 -2.93 17.69 6.95
C LYS A 174 -3.68 17.15 5.73
N ILE A 175 -3.45 17.75 4.57
CA ILE A 175 -4.08 17.35 3.31
C ILE A 175 -3.11 16.47 2.51
N ALA A 176 -1.85 16.89 2.41
CA ALA A 176 -0.85 16.22 1.58
C ALA A 176 -0.56 14.78 2.02
N TYR A 177 -0.55 14.51 3.34
CA TYR A 177 -0.12 13.23 3.90
C TYR A 177 -1.26 12.41 4.54
N LYS A 178 -2.51 12.60 4.08
CA LYS A 178 -3.58 11.64 4.39
C LYS A 178 -3.24 10.24 3.89
N THR A 179 -2.57 10.17 2.75
CA THR A 179 -1.98 8.95 2.20
C THR A 179 -0.47 9.10 2.24
N LEU A 180 0.19 8.25 3.01
CA LEU A 180 1.63 8.17 3.11
C LEU A 180 2.16 7.04 2.21
N LEU A 181 3.03 7.39 1.27
CA LEU A 181 3.76 6.43 0.46
C LEU A 181 5.08 6.10 1.15
N LEU A 182 5.31 4.82 1.45
CA LEU A 182 6.53 4.36 2.11
C LEU A 182 7.77 4.55 1.23
N ASP A 183 7.59 4.48 -0.08
CA ASP A 183 8.67 4.69 -1.05
C ASP A 183 9.25 6.10 -1.01
N ASP A 184 8.47 7.11 -0.61
CA ASP A 184 8.93 8.50 -0.46
C ASP A 184 9.97 8.65 0.66
N MET A 185 10.00 7.71 1.60
CA MET A 185 10.94 7.70 2.73
C MET A 185 12.10 6.71 2.53
N ARG A 186 12.28 6.18 1.31
CA ARG A 186 13.32 5.17 1.02
C ARG A 186 14.73 5.67 1.34
N SER A 187 15.00 6.95 1.09
CA SER A 187 16.30 7.58 1.31
C SER A 187 16.48 8.15 2.72
N PHE A 188 15.46 8.05 3.59
CA PHE A 188 15.52 8.65 4.91
C PHE A 188 16.39 7.87 5.87
N THR A 189 17.14 8.60 6.70
CA THR A 189 17.74 8.05 7.92
C THR A 189 16.64 7.69 8.92
N LEU A 190 16.96 6.85 9.91
CA LEU A 190 15.97 6.46 10.91
C LEU A 190 15.47 7.69 11.71
N TRP A 191 16.34 8.69 11.91
CA TRP A 191 15.98 9.94 12.56
C TRP A 191 15.02 10.78 11.72
N GLN A 192 15.27 10.91 10.42
CA GLN A 192 14.37 11.61 9.51
C GLN A 192 12.99 10.96 9.48
N VAL A 193 12.92 9.62 9.46
CA VAL A 193 11.64 8.90 9.60
C VAL A 193 10.95 9.27 10.90
N ARG A 194 11.66 9.22 12.04
CA ARG A 194 11.09 9.58 13.34
C ARG A 194 10.50 11.00 13.34
N GLN A 195 11.29 11.98 12.89
CA GLN A 195 10.88 13.38 12.88
C GLN A 195 9.70 13.62 11.96
N PHE A 196 9.74 13.03 10.78
CA PHE A 196 8.67 13.14 9.81
C PHE A 196 7.35 12.60 10.37
N LEU A 197 7.39 11.38 10.93
CA LEU A 197 6.21 10.75 11.53
C LEU A 197 5.71 11.48 12.78
N GLU A 198 6.60 12.06 13.59
CA GLU A 198 6.22 12.91 14.72
C GLU A 198 5.39 14.13 14.26
N MET A 199 5.74 14.72 13.12
CA MET A 199 5.02 15.87 12.57
C MET A 199 3.69 15.48 11.91
N ILE A 200 3.68 14.41 11.11
CA ILE A 200 2.57 14.11 10.19
C ILE A 200 1.72 12.91 10.60
N GLY A 201 2.21 12.05 11.50
CA GLY A 201 1.62 10.73 11.80
C GLY A 201 0.17 10.76 12.23
N GLN A 202 -0.24 11.79 12.98
CA GLN A 202 -1.64 11.97 13.39
C GLN A 202 -2.61 12.23 12.22
N PHE A 203 -2.12 12.69 11.06
CA PHE A 203 -2.95 12.98 9.88
C PHE A 203 -3.03 11.81 8.90
N VAL A 204 -2.19 10.79 9.09
CA VAL A 204 -2.11 9.65 8.17
C VAL A 204 -3.33 8.74 8.35
N GLU A 205 -4.08 8.54 7.28
CA GLU A 205 -5.21 7.62 7.22
C GLU A 205 -4.92 6.38 6.38
N THR A 206 -4.04 6.50 5.39
CA THR A 206 -3.62 5.38 4.52
C THR A 206 -2.11 5.30 4.46
N VAL A 207 -1.55 4.11 4.63
CA VAL A 207 -0.12 3.82 4.43
C VAL A 207 0.00 2.82 3.30
N LYS A 208 0.84 3.12 2.30
CA LYS A 208 1.01 2.27 1.12
C LYS A 208 2.48 2.18 0.71
N GLY A 209 2.97 0.99 0.35
CA GLY A 209 4.27 0.82 -0.30
C GLY A 209 5.06 -0.37 0.23
N GLN A 210 6.36 -0.37 -0.04
CA GLN A 210 7.28 -1.43 0.42
C GLN A 210 8.09 -0.95 1.63
N ILE A 211 8.37 -1.86 2.56
CA ILE A 211 9.24 -1.57 3.71
C ILE A 211 10.67 -1.99 3.35
N ARG A 212 11.45 -1.02 2.85
CA ARG A 212 12.85 -1.23 2.43
C ARG A 212 13.89 -0.73 3.44
N HIS A 213 13.45 -0.22 4.58
CA HIS A 213 14.38 0.35 5.57
C HIS A 213 15.18 -0.75 6.27
N LYS A 214 16.51 -0.60 6.33
CA LYS A 214 17.43 -1.58 6.95
C LYS A 214 17.04 -1.91 8.39
N GLN A 215 16.62 -0.90 9.16
CA GLN A 215 16.13 -1.05 10.55
C GLN A 215 14.59 -1.17 10.64
N TRP A 216 14.00 -2.07 9.85
CA TRP A 216 12.54 -2.23 9.68
C TRP A 216 11.75 -2.41 11.00
N MET A 217 12.34 -3.00 12.05
CA MET A 217 11.67 -3.14 13.36
C MET A 217 11.49 -1.81 14.10
N ARG A 218 12.47 -0.91 14.03
CA ARG A 218 12.40 0.41 14.66
C ARG A 218 11.51 1.35 13.85
N PHE A 219 11.66 1.28 12.53
CA PHE A 219 10.74 1.88 11.58
C PHE A 219 9.29 1.52 11.92
N ALA A 220 9.00 0.23 12.12
CA ALA A 220 7.66 -0.21 12.51
C ALA A 220 7.16 0.35 13.84
N LYS A 221 8.05 0.45 14.84
CA LYS A 221 7.71 1.01 16.16
C LYS A 221 7.31 2.49 16.04
N PHE A 222 7.98 3.27 15.20
CA PHE A 222 7.59 4.67 14.98
C PHE A 222 6.22 4.80 14.33
N PHE A 223 5.92 3.97 13.32
CA PHE A 223 4.58 3.93 12.73
C PHE A 223 3.51 3.56 13.76
N ASN A 224 3.77 2.51 14.54
CA ASN A 224 2.87 2.14 15.63
C ASN A 224 2.65 3.31 16.57
N TYR A 225 3.71 4.04 16.96
CA TYR A 225 3.62 5.13 17.92
C TYR A 225 2.92 6.40 17.37
N TYR A 226 3.31 6.87 16.18
CA TYR A 226 2.83 8.15 15.66
C TYR A 226 1.56 8.04 14.78
N CYS A 227 1.36 6.91 14.08
CA CYS A 227 0.31 6.76 13.06
C CYS A 227 -0.95 6.07 13.61
N LYS A 228 -1.56 6.65 14.65
CA LYS A 228 -2.71 6.04 15.36
C LYS A 228 -4.04 6.08 14.58
N ASN A 229 -4.16 6.98 13.59
CA ASN A 229 -5.39 7.22 12.82
C ASN A 229 -5.46 6.44 11.50
N VAL A 230 -4.52 5.52 11.27
CA VAL A 230 -4.48 4.71 10.04
C VAL A 230 -5.71 3.81 9.95
N LYS A 231 -6.42 3.92 8.83
CA LYS A 231 -7.62 3.15 8.48
C LYS A 231 -7.32 2.11 7.40
N SER A 232 -6.33 2.35 6.55
CA SER A 232 -5.93 1.45 5.46
C SER A 232 -4.42 1.27 5.43
N LEU A 233 -3.99 0.01 5.37
CA LEU A 233 -2.59 -0.37 5.24
C LEU A 233 -2.42 -1.32 4.07
N ILE A 234 -1.56 -0.94 3.13
CA ILE A 234 -1.30 -1.69 1.90
C ILE A 234 0.21 -1.89 1.77
N LEU A 235 0.67 -3.12 1.94
CA LEU A 235 2.10 -3.45 1.88
C LEU A 235 2.40 -4.45 0.76
N TYR A 236 3.50 -4.19 0.05
CA TYR A 236 3.98 -5.01 -1.06
C TYR A 236 5.30 -5.71 -0.70
N ASP A 237 5.49 -6.92 -1.25
CA ASP A 237 6.78 -7.61 -1.41
C ASP A 237 7.61 -7.81 -0.13
N THR A 238 6.94 -8.11 0.99
CA THR A 238 7.65 -8.37 2.26
C THR A 238 7.10 -9.61 2.95
N VAL A 239 7.97 -10.59 3.20
CA VAL A 239 7.65 -11.76 4.02
C VAL A 239 7.50 -11.31 5.47
N PHE A 240 6.25 -11.21 5.95
CA PHE A 240 5.96 -10.81 7.32
C PHE A 240 6.07 -11.99 8.29
N LYS A 241 6.83 -11.80 9.36
CA LYS A 241 6.77 -12.67 10.56
C LYS A 241 5.77 -12.10 11.56
N ALA A 242 5.11 -12.95 12.34
CA ALA A 242 4.14 -12.52 13.36
C ALA A 242 4.69 -11.44 14.31
N ARG A 243 5.95 -11.57 14.76
CA ARG A 243 6.64 -10.57 15.58
C ARG A 243 6.63 -9.16 14.98
N PHE A 244 6.75 -9.06 13.66
CA PHE A 244 6.71 -7.79 12.95
C PHE A 244 5.30 -7.22 12.97
N LEU A 245 4.32 -8.02 12.55
CA LEU A 245 2.91 -7.60 12.50
C LEU A 245 2.46 -7.11 13.87
N ARG A 246 2.87 -7.77 14.95
CA ARG A 246 2.59 -7.31 16.31
C ARG A 246 3.22 -5.94 16.57
N LYS A 247 4.51 -5.72 16.25
CA LYS A 247 5.13 -4.42 16.47
C LYS A 247 4.54 -3.31 15.58
N PHE A 248 4.06 -3.65 14.39
CA PHE A 248 3.58 -2.67 13.42
C PHE A 248 2.10 -2.31 13.59
N LEU A 249 1.24 -3.30 13.80
CA LEU A 249 -0.21 -3.14 13.73
C LEU A 249 -0.86 -2.76 15.07
N MET A 250 -0.26 -3.10 16.21
CA MET A 250 -0.91 -2.95 17.53
C MET A 250 -1.19 -1.48 17.92
N GLY A 251 -0.55 -0.52 17.26
CA GLY A 251 -0.88 0.90 17.42
C GLY A 251 -2.06 1.38 16.60
N MET A 252 -2.41 0.67 15.54
CA MET A 252 -3.34 1.09 14.50
C MET A 252 -4.75 0.57 14.82
N MET A 253 -5.30 0.92 15.97
CA MET A 253 -6.61 0.40 16.44
C MET A 253 -7.79 0.86 15.57
N SER A 254 -7.59 1.86 14.71
CA SER A 254 -8.56 2.35 13.72
C SER A 254 -8.52 1.59 12.40
N LEU A 255 -7.63 0.60 12.24
CA LEU A 255 -7.40 -0.11 10.98
C LEU A 255 -8.64 -0.91 10.55
N LYS A 256 -9.08 -0.66 9.32
CA LYS A 256 -10.24 -1.33 8.69
C LYS A 256 -9.85 -2.19 7.50
N VAL A 257 -8.84 -1.74 6.76
CA VAL A 257 -8.36 -2.39 5.53
C VAL A 257 -6.91 -2.80 5.71
N LEU A 258 -6.64 -4.09 5.57
CA LEU A 258 -5.30 -4.65 5.56
C LEU A 258 -5.08 -5.42 4.26
N GLU A 259 -4.11 -4.97 3.48
CA GLU A 259 -3.70 -5.60 2.23
C GLU A 259 -2.22 -5.99 2.32
N LEU A 260 -1.95 -7.29 2.26
CA LEU A 260 -0.61 -7.87 2.37
C LEU A 260 -0.37 -8.76 1.15
N HIS A 261 0.54 -8.34 0.27
CA HIS A 261 0.99 -9.14 -0.87
C HIS A 261 2.20 -10.00 -0.45
N CYS A 262 2.26 -11.25 -0.92
CA CYS A 262 3.40 -12.16 -0.68
C CYS A 262 3.76 -12.36 0.81
N ALA A 263 2.76 -12.32 1.69
CA ALA A 263 2.81 -12.58 3.12
C ALA A 263 2.53 -14.05 3.51
N SER A 264 3.53 -14.74 4.05
CA SER A 264 3.35 -16.06 4.68
C SER A 264 2.64 -15.93 6.04
N LEU A 265 1.30 -15.93 6.06
CA LEU A 265 0.54 -15.92 7.32
C LEU A 265 0.57 -17.29 8.00
N ASN A 266 0.88 -17.30 9.30
CA ASN A 266 0.75 -18.46 10.18
C ASN A 266 -0.28 -18.19 11.31
N ASN A 267 -0.48 -19.15 12.21
CA ASN A 267 -1.43 -19.01 13.34
C ASN A 267 -1.15 -17.75 14.18
N ASP A 268 0.11 -17.52 14.54
CA ASP A 268 0.51 -16.36 15.34
C ASP A 268 0.15 -15.03 14.64
N CYS A 269 0.25 -14.97 13.31
CA CYS A 269 -0.17 -13.80 12.54
C CYS A 269 -1.68 -13.58 12.68
N VAL A 270 -2.48 -14.64 12.59
CA VAL A 270 -3.95 -14.55 12.71
C VAL A 270 -4.37 -14.12 14.11
N ASP A 271 -3.71 -14.59 15.16
CA ASP A 271 -3.99 -14.15 16.52
C ASP A 271 -3.79 -12.63 16.68
N ILE A 272 -2.76 -12.07 16.05
CA ILE A 272 -2.55 -10.62 16.00
C ILE A 272 -3.70 -9.92 15.24
N LEU A 273 -4.18 -10.50 14.14
CA LEU A 273 -5.29 -9.92 13.38
C LEU A 273 -6.61 -9.90 14.15
N LYS A 274 -6.85 -10.90 15.02
CA LYS A 274 -8.03 -10.92 15.92
C LYS A 274 -8.04 -9.79 16.93
N GLU A 275 -6.86 -9.30 17.33
CA GLU A 275 -6.73 -8.18 18.26
C GLU A 275 -7.11 -6.83 17.62
N LEU A 276 -7.33 -6.77 16.30
CA LEU A 276 -7.73 -5.56 15.58
C LEU A 276 -9.27 -5.41 15.52
N PRO A 277 -9.88 -4.53 16.34
CA PRO A 277 -11.34 -4.52 16.54
C PRO A 277 -12.14 -4.09 15.30
N ASN A 278 -11.54 -3.22 14.49
CA ASN A 278 -12.18 -2.57 13.36
C ASN A 278 -11.86 -3.23 12.00
N LEU A 279 -11.06 -4.29 11.99
CA LEU A 279 -10.67 -4.95 10.76
C LEU A 279 -11.89 -5.59 10.07
N ARG A 280 -12.12 -5.22 8.81
CA ARG A 280 -13.26 -5.71 7.99
C ARG A 280 -12.84 -6.13 6.58
N VAL A 281 -11.77 -5.57 6.06
CA VAL A 281 -11.26 -5.88 4.72
C VAL A 281 -9.87 -6.50 4.86
N LEU A 282 -9.73 -7.74 4.39
CA LEU A 282 -8.48 -8.49 4.40
C LEU A 282 -8.17 -8.95 2.98
N ARG A 283 -7.07 -8.47 2.41
CA ARG A 283 -6.63 -8.83 1.06
C ARG A 283 -5.24 -9.43 1.14
N LEU A 284 -5.17 -10.69 0.74
CA LEU A 284 -3.99 -11.54 0.83
C LEU A 284 -3.65 -12.05 -0.57
N SER A 285 -3.30 -11.13 -1.46
CA SER A 285 -2.99 -11.46 -2.86
C SER A 285 -1.58 -12.06 -3.00
N LEU A 286 -1.43 -12.96 -3.98
CA LEU A 286 -0.15 -13.58 -4.36
C LEU A 286 0.53 -14.35 -3.21
N ASN A 287 -0.28 -14.93 -2.33
CA ASN A 287 0.20 -15.76 -1.22
C ASN A 287 0.22 -17.24 -1.60
N TYR A 288 1.22 -17.63 -2.39
CA TYR A 288 1.30 -18.97 -2.98
C TYR A 288 1.39 -20.10 -1.94
N ASP A 289 1.82 -19.83 -0.72
CA ASP A 289 1.87 -20.83 0.38
C ASP A 289 0.60 -20.84 1.25
N LEU A 290 -0.27 -19.84 1.13
CA LEU A 290 -1.45 -19.71 1.97
C LEU A 290 -2.55 -20.69 1.51
N ASN A 291 -2.74 -21.75 2.28
CA ASN A 291 -3.76 -22.77 2.01
C ASN A 291 -5.15 -22.41 2.56
N GLY A 292 -5.24 -21.41 3.46
CA GLY A 292 -6.47 -20.92 4.07
C GLY A 292 -6.86 -21.55 5.42
N SER A 293 -6.06 -22.46 5.99
CA SER A 293 -6.41 -23.25 7.18
C SER A 293 -6.71 -22.44 8.44
N VAL A 294 -6.19 -21.21 8.50
CA VAL A 294 -6.24 -20.32 9.67
C VAL A 294 -7.28 -19.21 9.54
N LEU A 295 -7.84 -19.03 8.34
CA LEU A 295 -8.64 -17.85 8.03
C LEU A 295 -10.07 -17.93 8.59
N ASN A 296 -10.57 -19.13 8.86
CA ASN A 296 -11.87 -19.34 9.51
C ASN A 296 -11.95 -18.71 10.91
N GLU A 297 -10.81 -18.42 11.53
CA GLU A 297 -10.73 -17.77 12.85
C GLU A 297 -10.93 -16.23 12.81
N LEU A 298 -11.22 -15.68 11.62
CA LEU A 298 -11.49 -14.26 11.40
C LEU A 298 -12.94 -14.00 10.95
N PRO A 299 -13.96 -14.29 11.78
CA PRO A 299 -15.37 -14.20 11.38
C PRO A 299 -15.88 -12.78 11.13
N MET A 300 -15.11 -11.76 11.57
CA MET A 300 -15.45 -10.34 11.43
C MET A 300 -15.27 -9.77 10.03
N ILE A 301 -14.62 -10.52 9.13
CA ILE A 301 -14.26 -10.04 7.77
C ILE A 301 -15.51 -9.95 6.87
N GLU A 302 -15.65 -8.80 6.21
CA GLU A 302 -16.71 -8.49 5.24
C GLU A 302 -16.19 -8.54 3.79
N GLU A 303 -14.90 -8.30 3.58
CA GLU A 303 -14.24 -8.43 2.27
C GLU A 303 -12.97 -9.26 2.41
N LEU A 304 -12.92 -10.37 1.68
CA LEU A 304 -11.78 -11.27 1.64
C LEU A 304 -11.29 -11.43 0.20
N SER A 305 -10.01 -11.13 -0.03
CA SER A 305 -9.31 -11.49 -1.28
C SER A 305 -8.19 -12.46 -0.99
N LEU A 306 -8.19 -13.58 -1.71
CA LEU A 306 -7.20 -14.65 -1.69
C LEU A 306 -6.61 -14.86 -3.09
N TYR A 307 -6.59 -13.80 -3.90
CA TYR A 307 -6.13 -13.83 -5.29
C TYR A 307 -4.77 -14.52 -5.41
N GLY A 308 -4.65 -15.54 -6.26
CA GLY A 308 -3.36 -16.21 -6.51
C GLY A 308 -2.80 -17.00 -5.33
N SER A 309 -3.65 -17.48 -4.41
CA SER A 309 -3.24 -18.31 -3.26
C SER A 309 -3.44 -19.81 -3.51
N ALA A 310 -2.70 -20.67 -2.80
CA ALA A 310 -2.86 -22.13 -2.83
C ALA A 310 -4.03 -22.64 -1.98
N LEU A 311 -5.14 -21.91 -1.98
CA LEU A 311 -6.34 -22.17 -1.19
C LEU A 311 -6.91 -23.58 -1.43
N GLN A 312 -7.08 -24.34 -0.36
CA GLN A 312 -7.67 -25.68 -0.44
C GLN A 312 -9.21 -25.61 -0.34
N PRO A 313 -9.96 -26.45 -1.10
CA PRO A 313 -11.43 -26.47 -1.05
C PRO A 313 -12.02 -26.70 0.35
N ILE A 314 -11.35 -27.50 1.18
CA ILE A 314 -11.80 -27.80 2.55
C ILE A 314 -11.78 -26.54 3.42
N TYR A 315 -10.70 -25.77 3.37
CA TYR A 315 -10.56 -24.56 4.16
C TYR A 315 -11.45 -23.43 3.64
N LEU A 316 -11.66 -23.33 2.31
CA LEU A 316 -12.66 -22.40 1.78
C LEU A 316 -14.06 -22.70 2.32
N LYS A 317 -14.44 -23.98 2.44
CA LYS A 317 -15.73 -24.35 3.05
C LYS A 317 -15.81 -23.85 4.50
N GLU A 318 -14.76 -24.05 5.29
CA GLU A 318 -14.71 -23.57 6.69
C GLU A 318 -14.78 -22.04 6.79
N ILE A 319 -14.07 -21.33 5.92
CA ILE A 319 -14.14 -19.87 5.78
C ILE A 319 -15.58 -19.42 5.47
N CYS A 320 -16.23 -20.05 4.49
CA CYS A 320 -17.63 -19.76 4.14
C CYS A 320 -18.59 -20.03 5.31
N ILE A 321 -18.29 -21.02 6.15
CA ILE A 321 -19.07 -21.33 7.34
C ILE A 321 -18.87 -20.25 8.41
N ALA A 322 -17.64 -19.82 8.66
CA ALA A 322 -17.32 -18.87 9.72
C ALA A 322 -17.73 -17.42 9.38
N MET A 323 -17.40 -16.93 8.18
CA MET A 323 -17.57 -15.52 7.78
C MET A 323 -18.98 -15.23 7.26
N LYS A 324 -19.97 -15.11 8.15
CA LYS A 324 -21.38 -14.85 7.76
C LYS A 324 -21.65 -13.44 7.22
N ALA A 325 -20.79 -12.49 7.59
CA ALA A 325 -20.87 -11.10 7.15
C ALA A 325 -20.18 -10.86 5.79
N LEU A 326 -19.61 -11.90 5.16
CA LEU A 326 -18.84 -11.76 3.93
C LEU A 326 -19.70 -11.24 2.78
N ARG A 327 -19.33 -10.06 2.25
CA ARG A 327 -19.97 -9.34 1.13
C ARG A 327 -19.16 -9.41 -0.15
N ILE A 328 -17.84 -9.46 -0.04
CA ILE A 328 -16.94 -9.52 -1.19
C ILE A 328 -15.97 -10.68 -1.01
N LEU A 329 -15.93 -11.57 -2.00
CA LEU A 329 -15.00 -12.70 -2.05
C LEU A 329 -14.28 -12.71 -3.39
N ASP A 330 -12.95 -12.69 -3.35
CA ASP A 330 -12.08 -12.84 -4.52
C ASP A 330 -11.18 -14.06 -4.36
N VAL A 331 -11.41 -15.07 -5.19
CA VAL A 331 -10.64 -16.32 -5.26
C VAL A 331 -10.19 -16.60 -6.70
N ARG A 332 -9.95 -15.54 -7.48
CA ARG A 332 -9.31 -15.65 -8.80
C ARG A 332 -7.90 -16.22 -8.64
N ARG A 333 -7.46 -17.02 -9.61
CA ARG A 333 -6.15 -17.71 -9.60
C ARG A 333 -5.95 -18.65 -8.39
N CYS A 334 -7.04 -19.22 -7.87
CA CYS A 334 -6.99 -20.30 -6.87
C CYS A 334 -7.22 -21.65 -7.56
N ASP A 335 -6.18 -22.18 -8.21
CA ASP A 335 -6.28 -23.30 -9.16
C ASP A 335 -6.69 -24.64 -8.51
N LYS A 336 -6.55 -24.76 -7.19
CA LYS A 336 -6.91 -25.96 -6.42
C LYS A 336 -8.42 -26.05 -6.12
N LEU A 337 -9.21 -25.02 -6.43
CA LEU A 337 -10.65 -25.02 -6.16
C LEU A 337 -11.40 -25.98 -7.08
N ASN A 338 -12.41 -26.64 -6.52
CA ASN A 338 -13.24 -27.62 -7.21
C ASN A 338 -14.74 -27.34 -7.03
N THR A 339 -15.60 -28.16 -7.64
CA THR A 339 -17.06 -28.03 -7.57
C THR A 339 -17.59 -28.01 -6.12
N MET A 340 -16.94 -28.71 -5.18
CA MET A 340 -17.37 -28.71 -3.77
C MET A 340 -17.15 -27.35 -3.11
N ALA A 341 -16.04 -26.67 -3.44
CA ALA A 341 -15.76 -25.31 -2.96
C ALA A 341 -16.84 -24.32 -3.43
N PHE A 342 -17.22 -24.35 -4.71
CA PHE A 342 -18.27 -23.46 -5.24
C PHE A 342 -19.65 -23.76 -4.65
N ARG A 343 -19.96 -25.03 -4.38
CA ARG A 343 -21.18 -25.41 -3.63
C ARG A 343 -21.18 -24.85 -2.21
N ALA A 344 -20.03 -24.87 -1.52
CA ALA A 344 -19.90 -24.30 -0.19
C ALA A 344 -20.15 -22.78 -0.19
N ILE A 345 -19.58 -22.05 -1.16
CA ILE A 345 -19.86 -20.61 -1.36
C ILE A 345 -21.36 -20.38 -1.54
N ALA A 346 -21.99 -21.07 -2.50
CA ALA A 346 -23.40 -20.90 -2.83
C ALA A 346 -24.34 -21.21 -1.65
N TYR A 347 -23.97 -22.18 -0.81
CA TYR A 347 -24.80 -22.62 0.31
C TYR A 347 -24.65 -21.74 1.56
N HIS A 348 -23.42 -21.35 1.91
CA HIS A 348 -23.11 -20.70 3.19
C HIS A 348 -22.99 -19.16 3.10
N CYS A 349 -22.53 -18.58 1.99
CA CYS A 349 -22.25 -17.14 1.87
C CYS A 349 -23.51 -16.34 1.49
N ARG A 350 -24.49 -16.27 2.39
CA ARG A 350 -25.80 -15.64 2.13
C ARG A 350 -25.77 -14.11 2.03
N SER A 351 -24.70 -13.46 2.48
CA SER A 351 -24.52 -12.00 2.41
C SER A 351 -23.69 -11.55 1.21
N LEU A 352 -23.21 -12.47 0.38
CA LEU A 352 -22.25 -12.17 -0.67
C LEU A 352 -22.88 -11.34 -1.80
N GLU A 353 -22.30 -10.18 -2.08
CA GLU A 353 -22.72 -9.22 -3.08
C GLU A 353 -21.79 -9.21 -4.29
N THR A 354 -20.49 -9.42 -4.06
CA THR A 354 -19.46 -9.46 -5.10
C THR A 354 -18.68 -10.77 -5.02
N LEU A 355 -18.62 -11.49 -6.13
CA LEU A 355 -17.84 -12.70 -6.26
C LEU A 355 -16.90 -12.58 -7.46
N LYS A 356 -15.62 -12.87 -7.24
CA LYS A 356 -14.60 -12.92 -8.28
C LYS A 356 -13.96 -14.29 -8.30
N ILE A 357 -13.99 -14.96 -9.46
CA ILE A 357 -13.48 -16.32 -9.64
C ILE A 357 -12.73 -16.47 -10.96
N SER A 358 -11.78 -17.39 -11.00
CA SER A 358 -11.25 -17.91 -12.27
C SER A 358 -12.12 -19.09 -12.72
N CYS A 359 -12.39 -19.16 -14.02
CA CYS A 359 -13.14 -20.22 -14.66
C CYS A 359 -12.18 -21.35 -15.04
N TYR A 360 -12.29 -22.45 -14.30
CA TYR A 360 -11.52 -23.68 -14.54
C TYR A 360 -12.46 -24.81 -15.01
N LYS A 361 -11.92 -26.02 -15.19
CA LYS A 361 -12.70 -27.24 -15.48
C LYS A 361 -13.87 -27.60 -14.52
N PRO A 362 -13.87 -27.25 -13.21
CA PRO A 362 -14.97 -27.59 -12.30
C PRO A 362 -16.29 -26.88 -12.62
N ARG A 363 -17.39 -27.44 -12.11
CA ARG A 363 -18.73 -26.85 -12.23
C ARG A 363 -18.96 -25.78 -11.16
N PHE A 364 -19.25 -24.56 -11.58
CA PHE A 364 -19.44 -23.40 -10.69
C PHE A 364 -20.78 -22.68 -10.90
N GLU A 365 -21.69 -23.21 -11.71
CA GLU A 365 -22.99 -22.59 -12.05
C GLU A 365 -23.87 -22.37 -10.81
N CYS A 366 -23.67 -23.19 -9.78
CA CYS A 366 -24.39 -23.07 -8.51
C CYS A 366 -24.21 -21.72 -7.80
N ILE A 367 -23.17 -20.93 -8.13
CA ILE A 367 -22.98 -19.57 -7.58
C ILE A 367 -24.12 -18.63 -7.96
N ALA A 368 -24.84 -18.90 -9.05
CA ALA A 368 -26.02 -18.11 -9.46
C ALA A 368 -27.15 -18.15 -8.40
N ARG A 369 -27.12 -19.12 -7.47
CA ARG A 369 -28.09 -19.26 -6.38
C ARG A 369 -27.81 -18.36 -5.18
N LEU A 370 -26.66 -17.68 -5.13
CA LEU A 370 -26.34 -16.71 -4.08
C LEU A 370 -27.44 -15.63 -3.99
N PRO A 371 -28.06 -15.38 -2.84
CA PRO A 371 -29.27 -14.56 -2.79
C PRO A 371 -29.00 -13.07 -3.03
N LYS A 372 -27.83 -12.54 -2.67
CA LYS A 372 -27.52 -11.10 -2.77
C LYS A 372 -26.49 -10.74 -3.84
N LEU A 373 -26.08 -11.69 -4.68
CA LEU A 373 -25.07 -11.47 -5.71
C LEU A 373 -25.50 -10.37 -6.68
N LYS A 374 -24.71 -9.30 -6.77
CA LYS A 374 -24.91 -8.14 -7.66
C LYS A 374 -23.77 -7.97 -8.65
N ASN A 375 -22.55 -8.34 -8.25
CA ASN A 375 -21.35 -8.16 -9.05
C ASN A 375 -20.64 -9.49 -9.23
N LEU A 376 -20.42 -9.89 -10.48
CA LEU A 376 -19.70 -11.11 -10.83
C LEU A 376 -18.51 -10.78 -11.73
N GLU A 377 -17.33 -11.23 -11.34
CA GLU A 377 -16.11 -11.15 -12.16
C GLU A 377 -15.57 -12.55 -12.45
N LEU A 378 -15.45 -12.87 -13.74
CA LEU A 378 -14.99 -14.16 -14.24
C LEU A 378 -13.71 -13.98 -15.06
N VAL A 379 -12.67 -14.73 -14.71
CA VAL A 379 -11.41 -14.79 -15.48
C VAL A 379 -11.35 -16.15 -16.18
N VAL A 380 -11.42 -16.12 -17.51
CA VAL A 380 -11.42 -17.30 -18.39
C VAL A 380 -10.00 -17.52 -18.89
N GLU A 381 -9.35 -18.61 -18.46
CA GLU A 381 -7.92 -18.81 -18.75
C GLU A 381 -7.66 -19.75 -19.93
N THR A 382 -8.41 -20.85 -20.08
CA THR A 382 -8.03 -21.93 -21.03
C THR A 382 -9.17 -22.53 -21.84
N VAL A 383 -10.43 -22.34 -21.44
CA VAL A 383 -11.58 -23.00 -22.09
C VAL A 383 -12.65 -21.96 -22.39
N ALA A 384 -13.23 -22.03 -23.59
CA ALA A 384 -14.38 -21.21 -23.96
C ALA A 384 -15.52 -21.37 -22.95
N MET A 385 -16.22 -20.28 -22.65
CA MET A 385 -17.31 -20.29 -21.68
C MET A 385 -18.58 -20.89 -22.28
N GLY A 386 -19.00 -22.05 -21.78
CA GLY A 386 -20.28 -22.67 -22.10
C GLY A 386 -21.50 -21.89 -21.55
N PRO A 387 -22.72 -22.26 -21.96
CA PRO A 387 -23.94 -21.54 -21.62
C PRO A 387 -24.45 -21.82 -20.19
N GLU A 388 -23.97 -22.86 -19.52
CA GLU A 388 -24.59 -23.43 -18.32
C GLU A 388 -24.68 -22.43 -17.17
N LEU A 389 -23.61 -21.67 -16.90
CA LEU A 389 -23.64 -20.60 -15.89
C LEU A 389 -24.68 -19.53 -16.26
N PHE A 390 -24.69 -19.10 -17.52
CA PHE A 390 -25.57 -18.02 -17.96
C PHE A 390 -27.04 -18.43 -17.94
N ILE A 391 -27.36 -19.70 -18.18
CA ILE A 391 -28.70 -20.25 -17.99
C ILE A 391 -29.14 -20.08 -16.53
N GLU A 392 -28.30 -20.49 -15.57
CA GLU A 392 -28.64 -20.35 -14.15
C GLU A 392 -28.64 -18.88 -13.68
N LEU A 393 -27.78 -18.01 -14.24
CA LEU A 393 -27.81 -16.57 -13.98
C LEU A 393 -29.10 -15.94 -14.49
N VAL A 394 -29.55 -16.26 -15.70
CA VAL A 394 -30.84 -15.75 -16.20
C VAL A 394 -31.98 -16.24 -15.30
N LYS A 395 -31.94 -17.50 -14.87
CA LYS A 395 -32.97 -18.08 -14.00
C LYS A 395 -33.05 -17.45 -12.61
N HIS A 396 -31.91 -17.08 -12.01
CA HIS A 396 -31.85 -16.66 -10.61
C HIS A 396 -31.46 -15.19 -10.38
N LYS A 397 -30.97 -14.50 -11.42
CA LYS A 397 -30.30 -13.20 -11.33
C LYS A 397 -30.66 -12.20 -12.43
N SER A 398 -31.62 -12.51 -13.31
CA SER A 398 -32.11 -11.61 -14.36
C SER A 398 -32.39 -10.19 -13.86
N ASP A 399 -33.04 -10.10 -12.69
CA ASP A 399 -33.53 -8.85 -12.11
C ASP A 399 -32.72 -8.38 -10.90
N GLN A 400 -31.47 -8.87 -10.78
CA GLN A 400 -30.60 -8.56 -9.64
C GLN A 400 -29.16 -8.26 -10.03
N LEU A 401 -28.57 -8.94 -11.02
CA LEU A 401 -27.17 -8.73 -11.37
C LEU A 401 -26.99 -7.33 -11.97
N GLU A 402 -26.11 -6.54 -11.36
CA GLU A 402 -25.84 -5.15 -11.75
C GLU A 402 -24.51 -5.01 -12.50
N SER A 403 -23.52 -5.84 -12.20
CA SER A 403 -22.20 -5.83 -12.85
C SER A 403 -21.76 -7.22 -13.26
N LEU A 404 -21.32 -7.36 -14.51
CA LEU A 404 -20.70 -8.56 -15.06
C LEU A 404 -19.39 -8.18 -15.73
N THR A 405 -18.28 -8.69 -15.18
CA THR A 405 -16.95 -8.58 -15.77
C THR A 405 -16.52 -9.97 -16.26
N LEU A 406 -16.17 -10.07 -17.53
CA LEU A 406 -15.67 -11.24 -18.20
C LEU A 406 -14.28 -10.90 -18.76
N LYS A 407 -13.25 -11.63 -18.35
CA LYS A 407 -11.87 -11.44 -18.85
C LYS A 407 -11.42 -12.72 -19.54
N GLY A 408 -10.96 -12.63 -20.77
CA GLY A 408 -10.44 -13.77 -21.54
C GLY A 408 -10.89 -13.74 -23.01
N GLU A 409 -10.18 -14.48 -23.84
CA GLU A 409 -10.27 -14.35 -25.30
C GLU A 409 -11.66 -14.69 -25.87
N ASP A 410 -12.32 -15.72 -25.34
CA ASP A 410 -13.62 -16.23 -25.83
C ASP A 410 -14.71 -16.22 -24.75
N CYS A 411 -14.78 -15.11 -24.01
CA CYS A 411 -15.71 -14.98 -22.90
C CYS A 411 -17.15 -14.63 -23.31
N ILE A 412 -17.34 -13.90 -24.41
CA ILE A 412 -18.64 -13.68 -25.05
C ILE A 412 -18.62 -14.42 -26.38
N ASN A 413 -19.58 -15.31 -26.60
CA ASN A 413 -19.68 -16.14 -27.79
C ASN A 413 -21.14 -16.38 -28.20
N SER A 414 -21.37 -17.12 -29.29
CA SER A 414 -22.70 -17.41 -29.80
C SER A 414 -23.62 -18.15 -28.83
N GLU A 415 -23.05 -18.93 -27.90
CA GLU A 415 -23.82 -19.72 -26.95
C GLU A 415 -24.31 -18.88 -25.77
N ASN A 416 -23.54 -17.87 -25.35
CA ASN A 416 -23.84 -17.10 -24.15
C ASN A 416 -24.40 -15.68 -24.38
N VAL A 417 -24.13 -15.04 -25.52
CA VAL A 417 -24.52 -13.63 -25.76
C VAL A 417 -26.02 -13.38 -25.60
N SER A 418 -26.84 -14.30 -26.13
CA SER A 418 -28.31 -14.20 -26.03
C SER A 418 -28.83 -14.34 -24.60
N LEU A 419 -28.10 -15.06 -23.74
CA LEU A 419 -28.42 -15.24 -22.33
C LEU A 419 -27.99 -14.01 -21.53
N ILE A 420 -26.82 -13.44 -21.82
CA ILE A 420 -26.35 -12.19 -21.20
C ILE A 420 -27.36 -11.07 -21.45
N CYS A 421 -27.94 -10.98 -22.65
CA CYS A 421 -28.97 -9.99 -22.99
C CYS A 421 -30.26 -10.11 -22.15
N LYS A 422 -30.48 -11.23 -21.46
CA LYS A 422 -31.64 -11.44 -20.57
C LYS A 422 -31.39 -10.94 -19.14
N LEU A 423 -30.21 -10.42 -18.83
CA LEU A 423 -29.87 -9.84 -17.53
C LEU A 423 -30.32 -8.38 -17.45
N LYS A 424 -31.62 -8.17 -17.25
CA LYS A 424 -32.32 -6.89 -17.43
C LYS A 424 -31.87 -5.75 -16.51
N LYS A 425 -31.23 -6.05 -15.37
CA LYS A 425 -30.70 -5.02 -14.45
C LYS A 425 -29.21 -4.73 -14.62
N LEU A 426 -28.57 -5.29 -15.66
CA LEU A 426 -27.14 -5.09 -15.88
C LEU A 426 -26.85 -3.62 -16.21
N LYS A 427 -25.99 -3.00 -15.41
CA LYS A 427 -25.52 -1.62 -15.56
C LYS A 427 -24.08 -1.58 -16.04
N ILE A 428 -23.26 -2.55 -15.64
CA ILE A 428 -21.85 -2.61 -15.97
C ILE A 428 -21.58 -3.93 -16.69
N LEU A 429 -21.08 -3.83 -17.92
CA LEU A 429 -20.59 -4.97 -18.69
C LEU A 429 -19.15 -4.71 -19.10
N ARG A 430 -18.23 -5.52 -18.60
CA ARG A 430 -16.82 -5.49 -19.03
C ARG A 430 -16.46 -6.80 -19.68
N CYS A 431 -15.95 -6.75 -20.90
CA CYS A 431 -15.56 -7.90 -21.70
C CYS A 431 -14.26 -7.60 -22.48
N SER A 432 -13.31 -6.97 -21.79
CA SER A 432 -12.00 -6.61 -22.33
C SER A 432 -11.23 -7.83 -22.82
N GLU A 433 -10.45 -7.64 -23.89
CA GLU A 433 -9.58 -8.64 -24.52
C GLU A 433 -10.33 -9.85 -25.09
N SER A 434 -11.63 -9.70 -25.37
CA SER A 434 -12.42 -10.74 -26.04
C SER A 434 -12.25 -10.66 -27.56
N ASN A 435 -11.38 -11.51 -28.10
CA ASN A 435 -11.14 -11.65 -29.55
C ASN A 435 -12.38 -12.12 -30.32
N ALA A 436 -13.28 -12.83 -29.66
CA ALA A 436 -14.49 -13.32 -30.27
C ALA A 436 -15.51 -12.17 -30.49
N LEU A 437 -15.53 -11.16 -29.62
CA LEU A 437 -16.51 -10.06 -29.61
C LEU A 437 -16.48 -9.26 -30.92
N ASN A 438 -17.61 -9.27 -31.63
CA ASN A 438 -17.78 -8.62 -32.92
C ASN A 438 -19.02 -7.71 -32.96
N ASN A 439 -19.20 -6.98 -34.06
CA ASN A 439 -20.32 -6.05 -34.24
C ASN A 439 -21.71 -6.69 -34.08
N MET A 440 -21.89 -7.96 -34.47
CA MET A 440 -23.19 -8.64 -34.34
C MET A 440 -23.55 -8.85 -32.88
N TRP A 441 -22.59 -9.30 -32.07
CA TRP A 441 -22.80 -9.52 -30.64
C TRP A 441 -22.93 -8.20 -29.89
N LEU A 442 -22.17 -7.16 -30.25
CA LEU A 442 -22.39 -5.81 -29.71
C LEU A 442 -23.80 -5.29 -29.99
N ARG A 443 -24.31 -5.51 -31.21
CA ARG A 443 -25.69 -5.16 -31.55
C ARG A 443 -26.70 -5.93 -30.69
N GLN A 444 -26.45 -7.19 -30.35
CA GLN A 444 -27.31 -7.92 -29.40
C GLN A 444 -27.20 -7.35 -27.98
N LEU A 445 -25.98 -7.10 -27.50
CA LEU A 445 -25.74 -6.51 -26.19
C LEU A 445 -26.35 -5.11 -26.04
N SER A 446 -26.56 -4.39 -27.14
CA SER A 446 -27.26 -3.10 -27.15
C SER A 446 -28.72 -3.16 -26.70
N GLU A 447 -29.33 -4.35 -26.61
CA GLU A 447 -30.65 -4.55 -26.01
C GLU A 447 -30.66 -4.31 -24.49
N LEU A 448 -29.49 -4.34 -23.85
CA LEU A 448 -29.32 -4.00 -22.43
C LEU A 448 -29.35 -2.47 -22.24
N SER A 449 -30.54 -1.89 -22.37
CA SER A 449 -30.77 -0.43 -22.28
C SER A 449 -30.43 0.19 -20.92
N THR A 450 -30.25 -0.63 -19.87
CA THR A 450 -29.84 -0.21 -18.53
C THR A 450 -28.34 0.03 -18.37
N LEU A 451 -27.52 -0.30 -19.38
CA LEU A 451 -26.07 -0.16 -19.31
C LEU A 451 -25.65 1.30 -19.08
N GLU A 452 -24.81 1.47 -18.06
CA GLU A 452 -24.14 2.70 -17.64
C GLU A 452 -22.63 2.65 -17.92
N GLU A 453 -22.02 1.46 -17.97
CA GLU A 453 -20.61 1.29 -18.31
C GLU A 453 -20.41 0.07 -19.20
N VAL A 454 -19.67 0.28 -20.29
CA VAL A 454 -19.23 -0.79 -21.19
C VAL A 454 -17.72 -0.71 -21.37
N ASP A 455 -17.04 -1.82 -21.12
CA ASP A 455 -15.61 -1.97 -21.36
C ASP A 455 -15.36 -3.07 -22.39
N VAL A 456 -14.81 -2.67 -23.54
CA VAL A 456 -14.42 -3.55 -24.63
C VAL A 456 -12.96 -3.34 -25.01
N ALA A 457 -12.14 -2.87 -24.07
CA ALA A 457 -10.73 -2.58 -24.33
C ALA A 457 -10.00 -3.81 -24.87
N GLY A 458 -9.16 -3.61 -25.88
CA GLY A 458 -8.38 -4.68 -26.52
C GLY A 458 -9.19 -5.64 -27.40
N CYS A 459 -10.50 -5.42 -27.60
CA CYS A 459 -11.28 -6.25 -28.53
C CYS A 459 -10.99 -5.84 -29.98
N GLU A 460 -10.36 -6.74 -30.74
CA GLU A 460 -9.80 -6.41 -32.05
C GLU A 460 -10.81 -6.42 -33.21
N ARG A 461 -11.97 -7.06 -33.06
CA ARG A 461 -12.99 -7.23 -34.13
C ARG A 461 -14.16 -6.24 -34.05
N ILE A 462 -14.03 -5.21 -33.21
CA ILE A 462 -15.04 -4.16 -33.02
C ILE A 462 -14.74 -2.99 -33.94
N THR A 463 -15.74 -2.55 -34.69
CA THR A 463 -15.67 -1.38 -35.59
C THR A 463 -16.63 -0.28 -35.14
N ASN A 464 -16.57 0.88 -35.79
CA ASN A 464 -17.48 2.02 -35.58
C ASN A 464 -18.96 1.57 -35.53
N THR A 465 -19.37 0.72 -36.47
CA THR A 465 -20.78 0.30 -36.63
C THR A 465 -21.36 -0.38 -35.38
N GLY A 466 -20.61 -1.29 -34.75
CA GLY A 466 -21.07 -2.03 -33.56
C GLY A 466 -21.24 -1.12 -32.35
N LEU A 467 -20.33 -0.16 -32.14
CA LEU A 467 -20.41 0.78 -31.03
C LEU A 467 -21.47 1.86 -31.25
N VAL A 468 -21.69 2.29 -32.49
CA VAL A 468 -22.76 3.22 -32.85
C VAL A 468 -24.13 2.66 -32.49
N ASP A 469 -24.39 1.39 -32.78
CA ASP A 469 -25.64 0.71 -32.41
C ASP A 469 -25.81 0.65 -30.88
N LEU A 470 -24.73 0.38 -30.15
CA LEU A 470 -24.70 0.43 -28.68
C LEU A 470 -25.07 1.83 -28.16
N LEU A 471 -24.46 2.91 -28.68
CA LEU A 471 -24.74 4.28 -28.26
C LEU A 471 -26.19 4.71 -28.54
N ARG A 472 -26.80 4.22 -29.63
CA ARG A 472 -28.19 4.53 -29.98
C ARG A 472 -29.20 3.94 -29.00
N LYS A 473 -28.95 2.75 -28.47
CA LYS A 473 -29.90 2.05 -27.57
C LYS A 473 -29.58 2.23 -26.09
N CYS A 474 -28.32 2.19 -25.69
CA CYS A 474 -27.88 2.30 -24.29
C CYS A 474 -27.81 3.77 -23.84
N ARG A 475 -28.96 4.43 -23.73
CA ARG A 475 -29.03 5.86 -23.44
C ARG A 475 -28.54 6.25 -22.04
N LYS A 476 -28.40 5.30 -21.11
CA LYS A 476 -27.87 5.52 -19.76
C LYS A 476 -26.34 5.44 -19.67
N LEU A 477 -25.64 5.16 -20.78
CA LEU A 477 -24.19 4.96 -20.79
C LEU A 477 -23.40 6.20 -20.33
N LYS A 478 -22.65 6.08 -19.25
CA LYS A 478 -21.79 7.11 -18.66
C LYS A 478 -20.32 6.88 -18.97
N ARG A 479 -19.91 5.63 -19.21
CA ARG A 479 -18.52 5.26 -19.51
C ARG A 479 -18.45 4.24 -20.64
N LEU A 480 -17.57 4.49 -21.60
CA LEU A 480 -17.21 3.58 -22.67
C LEU A 480 -15.70 3.47 -22.76
N ASN A 481 -15.16 2.28 -22.49
CA ASN A 481 -13.74 2.00 -22.63
C ASN A 481 -13.48 1.25 -23.94
N ILE A 482 -12.75 1.90 -24.85
CA ILE A 482 -12.36 1.40 -26.18
C ILE A 482 -10.84 1.43 -26.37
N ILE A 483 -10.10 1.44 -25.26
CA ILE A 483 -8.63 1.41 -25.25
C ILE A 483 -8.16 0.23 -26.11
N ARG A 484 -7.15 0.46 -26.96
CA ARG A 484 -6.57 -0.58 -27.85
C ARG A 484 -7.54 -1.25 -28.83
N CYS A 485 -8.72 -0.67 -29.10
CA CYS A 485 -9.58 -1.10 -30.20
C CYS A 485 -9.08 -0.50 -31.54
N LYS A 486 -8.26 -1.26 -32.27
CA LYS A 486 -7.52 -0.76 -33.45
C LYS A 486 -8.36 -0.51 -34.71
N GLN A 487 -9.55 -1.10 -34.83
CA GLN A 487 -10.43 -0.95 -36.00
C GLN A 487 -11.40 0.23 -35.88
N LEU A 488 -11.26 1.05 -34.84
CA LEU A 488 -12.04 2.28 -34.70
C LEU A 488 -11.34 3.42 -35.41
N THR A 489 -12.11 4.34 -35.99
CA THR A 489 -11.60 5.54 -36.66
C THR A 489 -12.29 6.79 -36.13
N GLU A 490 -11.85 7.98 -36.55
CA GLU A 490 -12.39 9.28 -36.13
C GLU A 490 -13.87 9.43 -36.47
N GLU A 491 -14.35 8.73 -37.49
CA GLU A 491 -15.77 8.67 -37.86
C GLU A 491 -16.65 8.20 -36.69
N PHE A 492 -16.16 7.28 -35.84
CA PHE A 492 -16.89 6.88 -34.64
C PHE A 492 -17.16 8.06 -33.69
N ILE A 493 -16.20 8.98 -33.55
CA ILE A 493 -16.34 10.15 -32.66
C ILE A 493 -17.38 11.13 -33.24
N LEU A 494 -17.37 11.33 -34.56
CA LEU A 494 -18.36 12.16 -35.25
C LEU A 494 -19.77 11.56 -35.12
N ASP A 495 -19.91 10.26 -35.33
CA ASP A 495 -21.17 9.54 -35.14
C ASP A 495 -21.66 9.60 -33.69
N ALA A 496 -20.76 9.39 -32.72
CA ALA A 496 -21.07 9.52 -31.31
C ALA A 496 -21.61 10.93 -30.99
N CYS A 497 -20.94 11.98 -31.47
CA CYS A 497 -21.38 13.36 -31.37
C CYS A 497 -22.83 13.55 -31.89
N ASN A 498 -23.12 13.05 -33.08
CA ASN A 498 -24.43 13.14 -33.70
C ASN A 498 -25.51 12.39 -32.90
N ILE A 499 -25.21 11.18 -32.45
CA ILE A 499 -26.15 10.32 -31.71
C ILE A 499 -26.48 10.88 -30.33
N LEU A 500 -25.48 11.46 -29.66
CA LEU A 500 -25.59 11.99 -28.31
C LEU A 500 -26.26 13.37 -28.27
N ARG A 501 -26.34 14.09 -29.39
CA ARG A 501 -26.98 15.41 -29.50
C ARG A 501 -28.52 15.37 -29.47
N VAL A 502 -29.14 14.32 -30.01
CA VAL A 502 -30.57 14.31 -30.40
C VAL A 502 -31.52 13.70 -29.36
N PRO A 503 -31.01 13.34 -28.16
CA PRO A 503 -31.79 13.59 -26.94
C PRO A 503 -30.93 14.22 -25.82
N ARG A 504 -31.53 15.12 -25.01
CA ARG A 504 -30.88 15.63 -23.78
C ARG A 504 -30.60 14.45 -22.83
N ARG A 505 -29.33 14.05 -22.73
CA ARG A 505 -28.87 13.07 -21.75
C ARG A 505 -28.71 13.75 -20.41
N GLU A 506 -29.07 13.05 -19.34
CA GLU A 506 -28.85 13.53 -17.97
C GLU A 506 -27.35 13.56 -17.59
N ASN A 507 -26.54 12.71 -18.24
CA ASN A 507 -25.12 12.53 -17.90
C ASN A 507 -24.24 12.54 -19.16
N SER A 508 -23.08 13.19 -19.05
CA SER A 508 -22.03 13.15 -20.08
C SER A 508 -21.42 11.74 -20.18
N LEU A 509 -21.21 11.26 -21.41
CA LEU A 509 -20.44 10.05 -21.68
C LEU A 509 -18.95 10.34 -21.56
N LEU A 510 -18.20 9.51 -20.85
CA LEU A 510 -16.74 9.48 -20.89
C LEU A 510 -16.29 8.34 -21.81
N ILE A 511 -15.50 8.67 -22.84
CA ILE A 511 -14.87 7.73 -23.76
C ILE A 511 -13.37 7.68 -23.47
N LEU A 512 -12.86 6.48 -23.17
CA LEU A 512 -11.43 6.22 -23.02
C LEU A 512 -10.90 5.59 -24.30
N ALA A 513 -10.04 6.30 -25.03
CA ALA A 513 -9.63 5.95 -26.40
C ALA A 513 -8.12 5.72 -26.58
N TYR A 514 -7.34 5.63 -25.49
CA TYR A 514 -5.89 5.42 -25.57
C TYR A 514 -5.52 4.19 -26.42
N GLY A 515 -4.61 4.38 -27.37
CA GLY A 515 -4.12 3.31 -28.24
C GLY A 515 -5.18 2.66 -29.15
N SER A 516 -6.37 3.25 -29.26
CA SER A 516 -7.35 2.88 -30.29
C SER A 516 -6.88 3.33 -31.68
N GLY A 517 -7.59 2.94 -32.74
CA GLY A 517 -7.29 3.40 -34.10
C GLY A 517 -7.66 4.86 -34.38
N ILE A 518 -8.17 5.59 -33.37
CA ILE A 518 -8.58 6.99 -33.48
C ILE A 518 -7.36 7.89 -33.30
N ASP A 519 -7.00 8.64 -34.34
CA ASP A 519 -5.97 9.67 -34.27
C ASP A 519 -6.52 10.95 -33.61
N GLN A 520 -6.04 11.26 -32.41
CA GLN A 520 -6.42 12.46 -31.67
C GLN A 520 -6.17 13.77 -32.43
N PHE A 521 -5.24 13.78 -33.40
CA PHE A 521 -4.89 14.97 -34.18
C PHE A 521 -5.76 15.15 -35.43
N ALA A 522 -6.42 14.07 -35.89
CA ALA A 522 -7.28 14.10 -37.07
C ALA A 522 -8.72 14.56 -36.75
N ILE A 523 -9.10 14.67 -35.47
CA ILE A 523 -10.46 15.07 -35.08
C ILE A 523 -10.59 16.60 -35.05
N ASP A 524 -11.62 17.13 -35.72
CA ASP A 524 -11.95 18.55 -35.65
C ASP A 524 -12.34 18.96 -34.20
N ARG A 525 -11.48 19.77 -33.58
CA ARG A 525 -11.67 20.28 -32.22
C ARG A 525 -12.94 21.13 -32.07
N ASN A 526 -13.38 21.81 -33.13
CA ASN A 526 -14.59 22.61 -33.10
C ASN A 526 -15.84 21.72 -33.00
N GLU A 527 -15.85 20.56 -33.67
CA GLU A 527 -16.93 19.58 -33.57
C GLU A 527 -16.96 18.91 -32.19
N ILE A 528 -15.81 18.51 -31.65
CA ILE A 528 -15.74 17.96 -30.28
C ILE A 528 -16.20 19.00 -29.24
N ALA A 529 -15.81 20.26 -29.40
CA ALA A 529 -16.21 21.33 -28.49
C ALA A 529 -17.73 21.53 -28.45
N LYS A 530 -18.43 21.34 -29.57
CA LYS A 530 -19.92 21.38 -29.62
C LYS A 530 -20.55 20.24 -28.82
N CYS A 531 -19.85 19.12 -28.64
CA CYS A 531 -20.32 17.94 -27.92
C CYS A 531 -19.87 17.89 -26.45
N SER A 532 -19.11 18.86 -25.95
CA SER A 532 -18.45 18.81 -24.63
C SER A 532 -19.39 18.66 -23.44
N ASN A 533 -20.66 19.08 -23.60
CA ASN A 533 -21.70 18.94 -22.58
C ASN A 533 -22.24 17.50 -22.46
N PHE A 534 -22.04 16.67 -23.50
CA PHE A 534 -22.60 15.33 -23.61
C PHE A 534 -21.54 14.23 -23.71
N MET A 535 -20.32 14.59 -24.08
CA MET A 535 -19.22 13.67 -24.29
C MET A 535 -17.89 14.29 -23.82
N LYS A 536 -17.10 13.49 -23.11
CA LYS A 536 -15.70 13.74 -22.79
C LYS A 536 -14.88 12.62 -23.40
N LEU A 537 -13.84 12.98 -24.14
CA LEU A 537 -12.91 12.05 -24.77
C LEU A 537 -11.54 12.24 -24.12
N THR A 538 -10.92 11.15 -23.67
CA THR A 538 -9.54 11.15 -23.16
C THR A 538 -8.74 10.04 -23.82
N PHE A 539 -7.49 10.37 -24.12
CA PHE A 539 -6.46 9.46 -24.60
C PHE A 539 -5.43 9.18 -23.50
N ASP A 540 -5.69 9.58 -22.26
CA ASP A 540 -4.79 9.29 -21.16
C ASP A 540 -4.94 7.82 -20.75
N LEU A 541 -3.81 7.17 -20.46
CA LEU A 541 -3.83 5.92 -19.71
C LEU A 541 -4.39 6.21 -18.31
N PRO A 542 -5.42 5.49 -17.84
CA PRO A 542 -5.79 5.54 -16.44
C PRO A 542 -4.57 5.20 -15.59
N GLN A 543 -4.24 6.04 -14.61
CA GLN A 543 -3.21 5.73 -13.62
C GLN A 543 -3.69 4.53 -12.80
N PHE A 544 -3.42 3.29 -13.21
CA PHE A 544 -3.26 2.08 -12.38
C PHE A 544 -3.26 0.83 -13.28
N GLU A 545 -2.07 0.23 -13.46
CA GLU A 545 -1.77 -1.22 -13.41
C GLU A 545 -0.29 -1.37 -13.76
N SER A 546 0.58 -0.89 -12.87
CA SER A 546 2.00 -1.24 -12.91
C SER A 546 2.14 -2.62 -12.29
N ARG A 547 2.39 -3.62 -13.13
CA ARG A 547 2.92 -4.93 -12.70
C ARG A 547 4.33 -4.68 -12.17
N CYS A 548 4.56 -4.97 -10.90
CA CYS A 548 5.90 -5.13 -10.35
C CYS A 548 6.10 -6.64 -10.15
N PHE A 549 6.90 -7.25 -11.03
CA PHE A 549 7.72 -8.40 -10.70
C PHE A 549 9.13 -7.85 -10.64
N ASP A 550 9.82 -8.04 -9.52
CA ASP A 550 11.26 -8.22 -9.48
C ASP A 550 11.59 -8.88 -8.14
N ASP A 551 12.09 -10.11 -8.25
CA ASP A 551 12.64 -10.92 -7.16
C ASP A 551 13.85 -10.21 -6.55
N ILE A 552 13.84 -10.04 -5.22
CA ILE A 552 15.06 -9.78 -4.46
C ILE A 552 15.02 -10.66 -3.22
N ASP A 553 15.85 -11.70 -3.28
CA ASP A 553 16.36 -12.45 -2.12
C ASP A 553 16.89 -11.46 -1.07
N ASP A 554 16.53 -11.66 0.20
CA ASP A 554 17.42 -11.26 1.30
C ASP A 554 17.17 -12.07 2.56
N ASN A 555 17.94 -13.15 2.67
CA ASN A 555 18.29 -13.83 3.91
C ASN A 555 19.26 -12.95 4.71
N HIS A 556 18.79 -12.15 5.67
CA HIS A 556 19.69 -11.64 6.72
C HIS A 556 19.04 -11.61 8.12
N LEU A 557 19.44 -12.58 8.93
CA LEU A 557 19.35 -12.59 10.39
C LEU A 557 20.49 -11.72 10.96
N GLN A 558 20.23 -10.51 11.50
CA GLN A 558 21.09 -9.77 12.45
C GLN A 558 20.27 -8.72 13.27
N PRO A 559 20.80 -8.07 14.33
CA PRO A 559 20.83 -8.56 15.71
C PRO A 559 19.93 -7.76 16.68
N ILE A 560 19.78 -8.28 17.91
CA ILE A 560 18.92 -7.79 18.99
C ILE A 560 19.39 -6.43 19.58
N SER A 561 20.59 -5.93 19.23
CA SER A 561 21.24 -4.79 19.89
C SER A 561 20.60 -3.42 19.66
N ASP A 562 19.91 -3.20 18.54
CA ASP A 562 19.32 -1.89 18.20
C ASP A 562 18.01 -1.59 18.94
N GLN A 563 17.30 -2.61 19.40
CA GLN A 563 16.09 -2.43 20.23
C GLN A 563 16.43 -2.05 21.67
N LEU A 564 17.58 -2.53 22.17
CA LEU A 564 18.02 -2.33 23.54
C LEU A 564 18.34 -0.87 23.86
N GLU A 565 18.78 -0.09 22.87
CA GLU A 565 19.09 1.32 23.06
C GLU A 565 17.84 2.16 23.31
N GLU A 566 16.77 1.97 22.54
CA GLU A 566 15.51 2.68 22.77
C GLU A 566 14.84 2.28 24.07
N ASP A 567 14.98 1.03 24.51
CA ASP A 567 14.45 0.66 25.81
C ASP A 567 15.24 1.40 26.89
N PHE A 568 16.56 1.59 26.72
CA PHE A 568 17.47 2.24 27.68
C PHE A 568 17.06 3.67 28.05
N PHE A 569 16.68 4.47 27.06
CA PHE A 569 16.24 5.86 27.22
C PHE A 569 14.72 5.95 27.44
#